data_AF-X0VXD0-F1
#
_entry.id   AF-X0VXD0-F1
#
_cell.length_a   1.000
_cell.length_b   1.000
_cell.length_c   1.000
_cell.angle_alpha   90.00
_cell.angle_beta   90.00
_cell.angle_gamma   90.00
#
_symmetry.space_group_name_H-M   'P 1'
#
loop_
_entity.id
_entity.type
_entity.pdbx_description
1 polymer ?
#
loop_
_entity_poly.entity_id
_entity_poly.type
_entity_poly.pdbx_seq_one_letter_code
_entity_poly.pdbx_strand_id
1 'polypeptide(L)'
;TGSKFEKLFGGRPRRLEGPLTRREMDMAASIQAVTEEVMLRATTHVHHETGMKNLVLAGGVALNCVANGRILREGPFDNIWIQPAAGDAGGALGAALFVWYQLLDNQRDVNGHDKQRASLLGPAYSNEEIRRFLDSARAKYHFYPDEGQLIEKAADLINEQKVIGWFQGHMEFGPRALGNRSIIGDARSEKMQSIMNLKIKFRESFRPFAPCVLREDVSDYFKMRPSQDSPYMLLVAPVCEDKRCTADSGYESL
;
A
#
# COMPACT_ATOMS: atom_id res chain seq x y z
N THR A 1 -17.16 16.84 -15.09
CA THR A 1 -18.50 16.26 -14.80
C THR A 1 -19.56 17.19 -15.36
N GLY A 2 -20.67 16.69 -15.89
CA GLY A 2 -21.71 17.50 -16.54
C GLY A 2 -23.08 16.80 -16.57
N SER A 3 -24.11 17.43 -17.16
CA SER A 3 -25.51 16.97 -17.09
C SER A 3 -25.74 15.51 -17.52
N LYS A 4 -24.99 15.02 -18.51
CA LYS A 4 -25.04 13.60 -18.92
C LYS A 4 -24.61 12.64 -17.81
N PHE A 5 -23.58 13.02 -17.06
CA PHE A 5 -23.07 12.22 -15.94
C PHE A 5 -24.08 12.20 -14.78
N GLU A 6 -24.70 13.35 -14.50
CA GLU A 6 -25.73 13.44 -13.47
C GLU A 6 -26.94 12.58 -13.80
N LYS A 7 -27.37 12.59 -15.06
CA LYS A 7 -28.47 11.74 -15.54
C LYS A 7 -28.12 10.26 -15.46
N LEU A 8 -26.91 9.88 -15.89
CA LEU A 8 -26.46 8.49 -15.89
C LEU A 8 -26.38 7.90 -14.47
N PHE A 9 -25.86 8.69 -13.52
CA PHE A 9 -25.65 8.26 -12.15
C PHE A 9 -26.74 8.68 -11.18
N GLY A 10 -27.87 9.20 -11.66
CA GLY A 10 -29.05 9.50 -10.84
C GLY A 10 -28.89 10.66 -9.86
N GLY A 11 -28.10 11.69 -10.17
CA GLY A 11 -27.99 12.89 -9.35
C GLY A 11 -26.69 13.68 -9.50
N ARG A 12 -26.61 14.81 -8.83
CA ARG A 12 -25.42 15.67 -8.84
C ARG A 12 -24.22 14.99 -8.17
N PRO A 13 -22.98 15.40 -8.48
CA PRO A 13 -21.81 15.01 -7.71
C PRO A 13 -21.97 15.36 -6.22
N ARG A 14 -21.48 14.49 -5.34
CA ARG A 14 -21.42 14.78 -3.91
C ARG A 14 -20.63 16.07 -3.69
N ARG A 15 -21.13 16.95 -2.82
CA ARG A 15 -20.35 18.10 -2.35
C ARG A 15 -19.15 17.60 -1.53
N LEU A 16 -18.04 18.34 -1.58
CA LEU A 16 -16.91 18.10 -0.68
C LEU A 16 -17.44 18.08 0.77
N GLU A 17 -16.98 17.09 1.55
CA GLU A 17 -17.38 16.89 2.97
C GLU A 17 -18.88 16.63 3.23
N GLY A 18 -19.71 16.43 2.19
CA GLY A 18 -21.10 16.00 2.36
C GLY A 18 -21.23 14.56 2.87
N PRO A 19 -22.43 14.13 3.34
CA PRO A 19 -22.64 12.76 3.76
C PRO A 19 -22.37 11.78 2.61
N LEU A 20 -21.77 10.63 2.93
CA LEU A 20 -21.68 9.50 2.00
C LEU A 20 -22.98 8.72 2.07
N THR A 21 -23.67 8.58 0.94
CA THR A 21 -24.89 7.80 0.84
C THR A 21 -24.61 6.47 0.15
N ARG A 22 -25.57 5.55 0.24
CA ARG A 22 -25.52 4.26 -0.46
C ARG A 22 -25.24 4.43 -1.96
N ARG A 23 -25.74 5.50 -2.58
CA ARG A 23 -25.48 5.82 -3.99
C ARG A 23 -23.98 6.00 -4.28
N GLU A 24 -23.25 6.74 -3.45
CA GLU A 24 -21.81 6.93 -3.64
C GLU A 24 -21.03 5.63 -3.41
N MET A 25 -21.47 4.82 -2.44
CA MET A 25 -20.86 3.53 -2.15
C MET A 25 -21.08 2.53 -3.30
N ASP A 26 -22.31 2.40 -3.79
CA ASP A 26 -22.66 1.53 -4.93
C ASP A 26 -21.94 1.95 -6.21
N MET A 27 -21.80 3.26 -6.45
CA MET A 27 -21.01 3.77 -7.59
C MET A 27 -19.53 3.42 -7.46
N ALA A 28 -18.93 3.61 -6.28
CA ALA A 28 -17.52 3.28 -6.06
C ALA A 28 -17.27 1.78 -6.23
N ALA A 29 -18.14 0.94 -5.67
CA ALA A 29 -18.07 -0.52 -5.81
C ALA A 29 -18.23 -0.95 -7.29
N SER A 30 -19.17 -0.34 -8.02
CA SER A 30 -19.38 -0.65 -9.44
C SER A 30 -18.17 -0.26 -10.30
N ILE A 31 -17.60 0.94 -10.08
CA ILE A 31 -16.40 1.40 -10.79
C ILE A 31 -15.22 0.47 -10.51
N GLN A 32 -15.05 0.06 -9.26
CA GLN A 32 -14.02 -0.88 -8.86
C GLN A 32 -14.20 -2.23 -9.57
N ALA A 33 -15.41 -2.82 -9.54
CA ALA A 33 -15.71 -4.08 -10.21
C ALA A 33 -15.45 -4.04 -11.72
N VAL A 34 -15.86 -2.95 -12.40
CA VAL A 34 -15.59 -2.77 -13.83
C VAL A 34 -14.10 -2.58 -14.10
N THR A 35 -13.38 -1.84 -13.25
CA THR A 35 -11.94 -1.64 -13.39
C THR A 35 -11.19 -2.97 -13.29
N GLU A 36 -11.53 -3.78 -12.29
CA GLU A 36 -10.93 -5.11 -12.13
C GLU A 36 -11.18 -6.01 -13.35
N GLU A 37 -12.41 -6.02 -13.86
CA GLU A 37 -12.77 -6.81 -15.04
C GLU A 37 -12.00 -6.36 -16.29
N VAL A 38 -11.89 -5.05 -16.52
CA VAL A 38 -11.13 -4.49 -17.64
C VAL A 38 -9.65 -4.82 -17.52
N MET A 39 -9.07 -4.67 -16.32
CA MET A 39 -7.68 -5.01 -16.08
C MET A 39 -7.42 -6.51 -16.30
N LEU A 40 -8.29 -7.39 -15.79
CA LEU A 40 -8.16 -8.83 -15.98
C LEU A 40 -8.20 -9.18 -17.48
N ARG A 41 -9.18 -8.66 -18.24
CA ARG A 41 -9.27 -8.87 -19.69
C ARG A 41 -8.04 -8.37 -20.45
N ALA A 42 -7.55 -7.18 -20.12
CA ALA A 42 -6.37 -6.61 -20.75
C ALA A 42 -5.13 -7.49 -20.51
N THR A 43 -4.93 -7.94 -19.27
CA THR A 43 -3.78 -8.79 -18.93
C THR A 43 -3.90 -10.20 -19.55
N THR A 44 -5.10 -10.78 -19.60
CA THR A 44 -5.35 -12.05 -20.31
C THR A 44 -5.07 -11.92 -21.81
N HIS A 45 -5.47 -10.81 -22.43
CA HIS A 45 -5.14 -10.54 -23.84
C HIS A 45 -3.62 -10.46 -24.05
N VAL A 46 -2.90 -9.71 -23.21
CA VAL A 46 -1.42 -9.64 -23.29
C VAL A 46 -0.77 -11.01 -23.12
N HIS A 47 -1.28 -11.85 -22.21
CA HIS A 47 -0.81 -13.22 -22.07
C HIS A 47 -1.04 -14.05 -23.35
N HIS A 48 -2.22 -13.95 -23.96
CA HIS A 48 -2.52 -14.64 -25.22
C HIS A 48 -1.56 -14.23 -26.35
N GLU A 49 -1.27 -12.93 -26.47
CA GLU A 49 -0.39 -12.41 -27.53
C GLU A 49 1.10 -12.77 -27.32
N THR A 50 1.54 -12.89 -26.06
CA THR A 50 2.97 -12.99 -25.73
C THR A 50 3.41 -14.36 -25.22
N GLY A 51 2.48 -15.15 -24.66
CA GLY A 51 2.77 -16.40 -23.95
C GLY A 51 3.62 -16.24 -22.68
N MET A 52 3.82 -15.00 -22.20
CA MET A 52 4.70 -14.71 -21.07
C MET A 52 4.04 -15.04 -19.74
N LYS A 53 4.77 -15.77 -18.89
CA LYS A 53 4.30 -16.21 -17.56
C LYS A 53 4.45 -15.16 -16.47
N ASN A 54 5.21 -14.10 -16.71
CA ASN A 54 5.48 -13.04 -15.74
C ASN A 54 4.95 -11.71 -16.26
N LEU A 55 4.16 -11.02 -15.43
CA LEU A 55 3.55 -9.74 -15.77
C LEU A 55 4.24 -8.59 -15.03
N VAL A 56 4.56 -7.51 -15.73
CA VAL A 56 5.05 -6.25 -15.14
C VAL A 56 3.99 -5.17 -15.35
N LEU A 57 3.62 -4.48 -14.27
CA LEU A 57 2.60 -3.42 -14.28
C LEU A 57 3.18 -2.08 -13.84
N ALA A 58 2.82 -1.04 -14.60
CA ALA A 58 3.07 0.36 -14.29
C ALA A 58 1.90 1.22 -14.82
N GLY A 59 1.91 2.52 -14.56
CA GLY A 59 0.80 3.43 -14.79
C GLY A 59 -0.08 3.59 -13.55
N GLY A 60 -0.75 4.74 -13.40
CA GLY A 60 -1.48 5.07 -12.17
C GLY A 60 -2.55 4.04 -11.75
N VAL A 61 -3.19 3.37 -12.72
CA VAL A 61 -4.17 2.31 -12.47
C VAL A 61 -3.55 1.08 -11.82
N ALA A 62 -2.26 0.80 -12.07
CA ALA A 62 -1.53 -0.32 -11.45
C ALA A 62 -1.34 -0.16 -9.93
N LEU A 63 -1.66 1.01 -9.34
CA LEU A 63 -1.72 1.18 -7.88
C LEU A 63 -2.98 0.57 -7.24
N ASN A 64 -3.92 0.04 -8.06
CA ASN A 64 -5.10 -0.66 -7.59
C ASN A 64 -4.73 -2.07 -7.10
N CYS A 65 -4.40 -2.18 -5.81
CA CYS A 65 -3.95 -3.42 -5.19
C CYS A 65 -5.01 -4.54 -5.16
N VAL A 66 -6.31 -4.18 -5.18
CA VAL A 66 -7.42 -5.13 -5.28
C VAL A 66 -7.41 -5.80 -6.65
N ALA A 67 -7.31 -5.01 -7.72
CA ALA A 67 -7.20 -5.54 -9.08
C ALA A 67 -5.92 -6.37 -9.29
N ASN A 68 -4.78 -5.90 -8.78
CA ASN A 68 -3.53 -6.66 -8.86
C ASN A 68 -3.63 -8.02 -8.15
N GLY A 69 -4.23 -8.05 -6.95
CA GLY A 69 -4.47 -9.30 -6.21
C GLY A 69 -5.40 -10.25 -6.97
N ARG A 70 -6.40 -9.71 -7.68
CA ARG A 70 -7.29 -10.51 -8.55
C ARG A 70 -6.54 -11.07 -9.76
N ILE A 71 -5.74 -10.26 -10.45
CA ILE A 71 -4.91 -10.71 -11.59
C ILE A 71 -3.96 -11.84 -11.17
N LEU A 72 -3.30 -11.72 -10.02
CA LEU A 72 -2.36 -12.74 -9.55
C LEU A 72 -3.05 -14.08 -9.22
N ARG A 73 -4.30 -14.06 -8.73
CA ARG A 73 -5.03 -15.29 -8.39
C ARG A 73 -5.75 -15.92 -9.58
N GLU A 74 -6.33 -15.10 -10.44
CA GLU A 74 -7.27 -15.54 -11.48
C GLU A 74 -6.67 -15.48 -12.88
N GLY A 75 -5.62 -14.68 -13.06
CA GLY A 75 -4.95 -14.51 -14.34
C GLY A 75 -3.95 -15.64 -14.64
N PRO A 76 -3.50 -15.74 -15.90
CA PRO A 76 -2.62 -16.82 -16.36
C PRO A 76 -1.12 -16.59 -16.02
N PHE A 77 -0.80 -15.85 -14.95
CA PHE A 77 0.57 -15.46 -14.63
C PHE A 77 1.09 -16.17 -13.38
N ASP A 78 2.33 -16.66 -13.45
CA ASP A 78 3.03 -17.28 -12.31
C ASP A 78 3.47 -16.23 -11.29
N ASN A 79 3.86 -15.04 -11.78
CA ASN A 79 4.29 -13.92 -10.97
C ASN A 79 3.86 -12.59 -11.58
N ILE A 80 3.61 -11.61 -10.72
CA ILE A 80 3.41 -10.23 -11.13
C ILE A 80 4.34 -9.31 -10.34
N TRP A 81 4.90 -8.30 -11.01
CA TRP A 81 5.68 -7.24 -10.38
C TRP A 81 5.07 -5.89 -10.73
N ILE A 82 4.82 -5.07 -9.71
CA ILE A 82 4.18 -3.77 -9.85
C ILE A 82 5.16 -2.70 -9.42
N GLN A 83 5.34 -1.69 -10.24
CA GLN A 83 6.23 -0.58 -9.91
C GLN A 83 5.70 0.18 -8.67
N PRO A 84 6.46 0.38 -7.58
CA PRO A 84 5.95 1.02 -6.36
C PRO A 84 5.52 2.47 -6.55
N ALA A 85 6.25 3.20 -7.40
CA ALA A 85 5.86 4.51 -7.89
C ALA A 85 5.19 4.41 -9.29
N ALA A 86 4.22 3.51 -9.48
CA ALA A 86 3.64 3.23 -10.80
C ALA A 86 2.98 4.43 -11.50
N GLY A 87 2.55 5.46 -10.77
CA GLY A 87 2.05 6.70 -11.37
C GLY A 87 3.15 7.56 -12.01
N ASP A 88 2.82 8.80 -12.36
CA ASP A 88 3.71 9.70 -13.12
C ASP A 88 5.06 9.95 -12.43
N ALA A 89 5.11 9.88 -11.09
CA ALA A 89 6.35 9.99 -10.33
C ALA A 89 7.41 8.98 -10.79
N GLY A 90 7.02 7.74 -11.08
CA GLY A 90 7.94 6.69 -11.55
C GLY A 90 8.49 6.92 -12.94
N GLY A 91 7.94 7.87 -13.71
CA GLY A 91 8.40 8.21 -15.05
C GLY A 91 9.86 8.68 -15.07
N ALA A 92 10.31 9.42 -14.05
CA ALA A 92 11.71 9.84 -13.94
C ALA A 92 12.68 8.66 -13.83
N LEU A 93 12.33 7.67 -12.99
CA LEU A 93 13.11 6.43 -12.88
C LEU A 93 13.06 5.62 -14.18
N GLY A 94 11.87 5.49 -14.80
CA GLY A 94 11.70 4.81 -16.08
C GLY A 94 12.55 5.42 -17.20
N ALA A 95 12.58 6.76 -17.30
CA ALA A 95 13.39 7.48 -18.27
C ALA A 95 14.90 7.25 -18.04
N ALA A 96 15.36 7.34 -16.80
CA ALA A 96 16.76 7.07 -16.45
C ALA A 96 17.18 5.64 -16.82
N LEU A 97 16.35 4.64 -16.48
CA LEU A 97 16.61 3.23 -16.81
C LEU A 97 16.56 2.98 -18.33
N PHE A 98 15.66 3.65 -19.05
CA PHE A 98 15.58 3.56 -20.51
C PHE A 98 16.85 4.10 -21.16
N VAL A 99 17.30 5.30 -20.78
CA VAL A 99 18.57 5.85 -21.31
C VAL A 99 19.73 4.92 -20.98
N TRP A 100 19.85 4.51 -19.71
CA TRP A 100 20.96 3.69 -19.24
C TRP A 100 21.07 2.33 -19.95
N TYR A 101 19.96 1.63 -20.14
CA TYR A 101 19.96 0.26 -20.67
C TYR A 101 19.57 0.14 -22.15
N GLN A 102 18.95 1.14 -22.76
CA GLN A 102 18.50 1.05 -24.16
C GLN A 102 19.26 2.00 -25.08
N LEU A 103 19.68 3.17 -24.59
CA LEU A 103 20.42 4.13 -25.41
C LEU A 103 21.93 4.04 -25.22
N LEU A 104 22.39 3.74 -23.99
CA LEU A 104 23.81 3.61 -23.65
C LEU A 104 24.32 2.17 -23.66
N ASP A 105 23.43 1.19 -23.91
CA ASP A 105 23.75 -0.25 -23.99
C ASP A 105 24.55 -0.81 -22.79
N ASN A 106 24.36 -0.22 -21.60
CA ASN A 106 24.97 -0.76 -20.39
C ASN A 106 24.33 -2.10 -20.02
N GLN A 107 25.12 -2.98 -19.38
CA GLN A 107 24.63 -4.29 -18.97
C GLN A 107 23.61 -4.19 -17.82
N ARG A 108 22.53 -4.98 -17.93
CA ARG A 108 21.58 -5.21 -16.84
C ARG A 108 22.09 -6.34 -15.96
N ASP A 109 22.30 -6.06 -14.68
CA ASP A 109 22.49 -7.09 -13.66
C ASP A 109 21.12 -7.53 -13.12
N VAL A 110 20.70 -8.75 -13.47
CA VAL A 110 19.44 -9.35 -13.02
C VAL A 110 19.71 -10.66 -12.27
N ASN A 111 19.04 -10.85 -11.14
CA ASN A 111 19.12 -12.07 -10.33
C ASN A 111 17.74 -12.70 -10.08
N GLY A 112 16.71 -12.27 -10.82
CA GLY A 112 15.34 -12.75 -10.66
C GLY A 112 14.60 -12.21 -9.42
N HIS A 113 15.26 -11.37 -8.62
CA HIS A 113 14.66 -10.78 -7.43
C HIS A 113 14.46 -9.27 -7.57
N ASP A 114 13.53 -8.75 -6.80
CA ASP A 114 13.34 -7.32 -6.67
C ASP A 114 14.58 -6.65 -6.07
N LYS A 115 15.04 -5.56 -6.70
CA LYS A 115 16.20 -4.76 -6.29
C LYS A 115 15.82 -3.35 -5.82
N GLN A 116 14.54 -2.99 -5.79
CA GLN A 116 14.13 -1.64 -5.36
C GLN A 116 14.14 -1.41 -3.85
N ARG A 117 14.33 -2.47 -3.04
CA ARG A 117 14.59 -2.36 -1.58
C ARG A 117 13.56 -1.47 -0.87
N ALA A 118 12.28 -1.83 -0.95
CA ALA A 118 11.17 -1.04 -0.39
C ALA A 118 11.08 0.40 -0.94
N SER A 119 11.68 0.66 -2.11
CA SER A 119 11.77 1.98 -2.75
C SER A 119 12.37 3.06 -1.84
N LEU A 120 13.33 2.69 -0.99
CA LEU A 120 14.00 3.59 -0.07
C LEU A 120 15.01 4.51 -0.78
N LEU A 121 14.51 5.38 -1.66
CA LEU A 121 15.27 6.25 -2.56
C LEU A 121 15.24 7.73 -2.16
N GLY A 122 14.47 8.08 -1.12
CA GLY A 122 14.39 9.43 -0.58
C GLY A 122 15.44 9.71 0.51
N PRO A 123 15.45 10.92 1.10
CA PRO A 123 16.48 11.30 2.07
C PRO A 123 16.41 10.50 3.37
N ALA A 124 17.58 10.27 3.97
CA ALA A 124 17.76 9.82 5.35
C ALA A 124 18.34 10.96 6.19
N TYR A 125 18.19 10.86 7.52
CA TYR A 125 18.69 11.84 8.47
C TYR A 125 19.49 11.15 9.56
N SER A 126 20.64 11.71 9.92
CA SER A 126 21.46 11.19 11.02
C SER A 126 20.86 11.50 12.38
N ASN A 127 21.30 10.79 13.42
CA ASN A 127 20.88 11.05 14.79
C ASN A 127 21.24 12.48 15.24
N GLU A 128 22.35 13.05 14.74
CA GLU A 128 22.77 14.42 15.01
C GLU A 128 21.84 15.44 14.34
N GLU A 129 21.40 15.18 13.10
CA GLU A 129 20.41 16.02 12.41
C GLU A 129 19.07 16.01 13.15
N ILE A 130 18.58 14.83 13.52
CA ILE A 130 17.34 14.66 14.27
C ILE A 130 17.44 15.35 15.64
N ARG A 131 18.56 15.16 16.36
CA ARG A 131 18.80 15.80 17.65
C ARG A 131 18.76 17.33 17.55
N ARG A 132 19.50 17.90 16.59
CA ARG A 132 19.51 19.36 16.36
C ARG A 132 18.10 19.90 16.10
N PHE A 133 17.31 19.20 15.31
CA PHE A 133 15.91 19.57 15.06
C PHE A 133 15.10 19.53 16.36
N LEU A 134 15.16 18.44 17.13
CA LEU A 134 14.41 18.27 18.38
C LEU A 134 14.80 19.32 19.43
N ASP A 135 16.09 19.62 19.56
CA ASP A 135 16.61 20.66 20.46
C ASP A 135 16.10 22.05 20.04
N SER A 136 16.13 22.36 18.73
CA SER A 136 15.61 23.63 18.20
C SER A 136 14.11 23.81 18.45
N ALA A 137 13.36 22.70 18.39
CA ALA A 137 11.93 22.65 18.67
C ALA A 137 11.62 22.61 20.17
N ARG A 138 12.65 22.54 21.03
CA ARG A 138 12.52 22.33 22.49
C ARG A 138 11.65 21.12 22.83
N ALA A 139 11.73 20.08 22.01
CA ALA A 139 10.98 18.86 22.18
C ALA A 139 11.50 18.07 23.40
N LYS A 140 10.60 17.41 24.12
CA LYS A 140 10.98 16.44 25.14
C LYS A 140 11.17 15.08 24.46
N TYR A 141 12.36 14.51 24.55
CA TYR A 141 12.67 13.22 23.95
C TYR A 141 13.55 12.38 24.87
N HIS A 142 13.56 11.08 24.61
CA HIS A 142 14.50 10.13 25.21
C HIS A 142 15.34 9.54 24.08
N PHE A 143 16.65 9.42 24.30
CA PHE A 143 17.56 8.82 23.34
C PHE A 143 17.91 7.40 23.77
N TYR A 144 17.61 6.44 22.90
CA TYR A 144 17.98 5.04 23.08
C TYR A 144 19.28 4.78 22.30
N PRO A 145 20.41 4.47 22.98
CA PRO A 145 21.67 4.17 22.32
C PRO A 145 21.68 2.78 21.66
N ASP A 146 20.84 1.88 22.18
CA ASP A 146 20.63 0.54 21.65
C ASP A 146 19.29 0.46 20.90
N GLU A 147 19.33 -0.05 19.67
CA GLU A 147 18.14 -0.17 18.81
C GLU A 147 17.16 -1.23 19.35
N GLY A 148 17.66 -2.30 19.98
CA GLY A 148 16.83 -3.33 20.59
C GLY A 148 15.89 -2.75 21.65
N GLN A 149 16.41 -1.91 22.54
CA GLN A 149 15.59 -1.21 23.56
C GLN A 149 14.52 -0.29 22.95
N LEU A 150 14.83 0.39 21.83
CA LEU A 150 13.85 1.20 21.12
C LEU A 150 12.73 0.33 20.55
N ILE A 151 13.08 -0.81 19.94
CA ILE A 151 12.13 -1.75 19.36
C ILE A 151 11.25 -2.38 20.45
N GLU A 152 11.83 -2.82 21.57
CA GLU A 152 11.07 -3.32 22.73
C GLU A 152 10.08 -2.27 23.23
N LYS A 153 10.53 -1.02 23.39
CA LYS A 153 9.64 0.05 23.83
C LYS A 153 8.50 0.31 22.84
N ALA A 154 8.79 0.28 21.54
CA ALA A 154 7.78 0.44 20.51
C ALA A 154 6.79 -0.72 20.51
N ALA A 155 7.25 -1.96 20.68
CA ALA A 155 6.40 -3.14 20.79
C ALA A 155 5.46 -3.06 22.00
N ASP A 156 5.96 -2.66 23.17
CA ASP A 156 5.16 -2.42 24.37
C ASP A 156 4.05 -1.38 24.12
N LEU A 157 4.42 -0.25 23.50
CA LEU A 157 3.46 0.81 23.16
C LEU A 157 2.40 0.33 22.16
N ILE A 158 2.75 -0.50 21.18
CA ILE A 158 1.79 -1.13 20.27
C ILE A 158 0.87 -2.06 21.06
N ASN A 159 1.41 -2.88 21.96
CA ASN A 159 0.63 -3.80 22.79
C ASN A 159 -0.34 -3.06 23.75
N GLU A 160 0.03 -1.86 24.20
CA GLU A 160 -0.83 -0.92 24.93
C GLU A 160 -1.84 -0.17 24.02
N GLN A 161 -1.96 -0.56 22.75
CA GLN A 161 -2.80 0.06 21.72
C GLN A 161 -2.53 1.56 21.52
N LYS A 162 -1.27 1.99 21.67
CA LYS A 162 -0.85 3.34 21.28
C LYS A 162 -0.61 3.42 19.78
N VAL A 163 -0.78 4.62 19.25
CA VAL A 163 -0.41 4.94 17.86
C VAL A 163 1.02 5.48 17.86
N ILE A 164 1.89 4.93 17.03
CA ILE A 164 3.30 5.30 16.93
C ILE A 164 3.56 5.95 15.58
N GLY A 165 4.13 7.16 15.59
CA GLY A 165 4.80 7.71 14.42
C GLY A 165 6.20 7.11 14.32
N TRP A 166 6.49 6.42 13.22
CA TRP A 166 7.73 5.70 13.01
C TRP A 166 8.52 6.33 11.86
N PHE A 167 9.69 6.87 12.20
CA PHE A 167 10.56 7.62 11.31
C PHE A 167 11.99 7.07 11.39
N GLN A 168 12.46 6.41 10.33
CA GLN A 168 13.79 5.81 10.29
C GLN A 168 14.37 5.79 8.87
N GLY A 169 15.69 5.80 8.75
CA GLY A 169 16.39 5.56 7.49
C GLY A 169 15.95 6.44 6.32
N HIS A 170 16.17 5.93 5.11
CA HIS A 170 15.78 6.59 3.86
C HIS A 170 14.25 6.60 3.71
N MET A 171 13.72 7.64 3.09
CA MET A 171 12.28 7.76 2.82
C MET A 171 11.86 6.88 1.62
N GLU A 172 10.68 6.29 1.71
CA GLU A 172 10.04 5.56 0.62
C GLU A 172 9.71 6.49 -0.57
N PHE A 173 9.95 6.00 -1.78
CA PHE A 173 9.52 6.63 -3.03
C PHE A 173 8.24 5.98 -3.53
N GLY A 174 7.19 6.77 -3.65
CA GLY A 174 5.85 6.32 -4.03
C GLY A 174 4.81 6.65 -2.96
N PRO A 175 3.56 6.19 -3.14
CA PRO A 175 2.44 6.63 -2.32
C PRO A 175 2.24 5.82 -1.03
N ARG A 176 3.03 4.77 -0.79
CA ARG A 176 2.89 3.86 0.36
C ARG A 176 4.02 4.09 1.35
N ALA A 177 3.65 4.21 2.62
CA ALA A 177 4.61 4.07 3.72
C ALA A 177 4.85 2.57 3.96
N LEU A 178 6.11 2.16 4.01
CA LEU A 178 6.55 0.75 4.05
C LEU A 178 7.46 0.46 5.25
N GLY A 179 7.40 1.32 6.28
CA GLY A 179 8.11 1.10 7.54
C GLY A 179 9.18 2.14 7.86
N ASN A 180 9.38 3.17 7.03
CA ASN A 180 10.36 4.22 7.28
C ASN A 180 9.73 5.59 7.51
N ARG A 181 8.53 5.85 6.97
CA ARG A 181 7.72 7.05 7.26
C ARG A 181 6.28 6.65 7.59
N SER A 182 6.12 5.85 8.63
CA SER A 182 4.87 5.14 8.92
C SER A 182 4.14 5.69 10.14
N ILE A 183 2.83 5.47 10.19
CA ILE A 183 2.06 5.50 11.43
C ILE A 183 1.62 4.06 11.69
N ILE A 184 2.06 3.51 12.82
CA ILE A 184 1.88 2.11 13.20
C ILE A 184 0.92 2.03 14.38
N GLY A 185 0.11 0.98 14.42
CA GLY A 185 -0.81 0.68 15.51
C GLY A 185 -1.06 -0.82 15.61
N ASP A 186 -1.72 -1.23 16.70
CA ASP A 186 -2.06 -2.63 16.95
C ASP A 186 -3.12 -3.13 15.95
N ALA A 187 -2.72 -4.10 15.12
CA ALA A 187 -3.61 -4.73 14.13
C ALA A 187 -4.69 -5.63 14.77
N ARG A 188 -4.56 -5.98 16.05
CA ARG A 188 -5.52 -6.81 16.79
C ARG A 188 -6.66 -6.00 17.41
N SER A 189 -6.52 -4.67 17.46
CA SER A 189 -7.48 -3.79 18.12
C SER A 189 -8.60 -3.37 17.16
N GLU A 190 -9.84 -3.72 17.50
CA GLU A 190 -11.07 -3.31 16.79
C GLU A 190 -11.26 -1.79 16.74
N LYS A 191 -10.62 -1.05 17.65
CA LYS A 191 -10.75 0.41 17.76
C LYS A 191 -9.65 1.17 17.02
N MET A 192 -8.54 0.51 16.66
CA MET A 192 -7.34 1.17 16.15
C MET A 192 -7.59 1.91 14.83
N GLN A 193 -8.33 1.29 13.90
CA GLN A 193 -8.70 1.92 12.63
C GLN A 193 -9.42 3.26 12.85
N SER A 194 -10.46 3.26 13.69
CA SER A 194 -11.23 4.45 14.02
C SER A 194 -10.39 5.51 14.74
N ILE A 195 -9.54 5.09 15.69
CA ILE A 195 -8.62 5.99 16.41
C ILE A 195 -7.67 6.68 15.42
N MET A 196 -7.03 5.93 14.53
CA MET A 196 -6.08 6.48 13.57
C MET A 196 -6.76 7.38 12.53
N ASN A 197 -7.93 7.00 12.01
CA ASN A 197 -8.64 7.81 11.02
C ASN A 197 -9.16 9.12 11.62
N LEU A 198 -9.78 9.09 12.81
CA LEU A 198 -10.42 10.26 13.40
C LEU A 198 -9.44 11.18 14.15
N LYS A 199 -8.53 10.61 14.96
CA LYS A 199 -7.68 11.41 15.86
C LYS A 199 -6.34 11.82 15.25
N ILE A 200 -5.86 11.09 14.24
CA ILE A 200 -4.51 11.29 13.69
C ILE A 200 -4.56 11.78 12.25
N LYS A 201 -5.36 11.12 11.40
CA LYS A 201 -5.44 11.43 9.96
C LYS A 201 -6.56 12.38 9.59
N PHE A 202 -7.47 12.69 10.52
CA PHE A 202 -8.62 13.58 10.33
C PHE A 202 -9.39 13.28 9.02
N ARG A 203 -9.61 11.98 8.76
CA ARG A 203 -10.24 11.48 7.53
C ARG A 203 -11.34 10.47 7.85
N GLU A 204 -12.07 10.06 6.82
CA GLU A 204 -13.22 9.18 6.97
C GLU A 204 -12.87 7.85 7.64
N SER A 205 -13.74 7.38 8.53
CA SER A 205 -13.49 6.22 9.40
C SER A 205 -13.33 4.89 8.65
N PHE A 206 -13.96 4.74 7.48
CA PHE A 206 -13.92 3.53 6.67
C PHE A 206 -12.61 3.36 5.88
N ARG A 207 -11.71 4.36 5.87
CA ARG A 207 -10.45 4.25 5.11
C ARG A 207 -9.61 3.10 5.68
N PRO A 208 -9.23 2.10 4.85
CA PRO A 208 -8.56 0.92 5.34
C PRO A 208 -7.12 1.22 5.75
N PHE A 209 -6.58 0.34 6.59
CA PHE A 209 -5.15 0.20 6.85
C PHE A 209 -4.69 -1.16 6.31
N ALA A 210 -3.40 -1.26 6.02
CA ALA A 210 -2.78 -2.51 5.58
C ALA A 210 -1.92 -3.06 6.73
N PRO A 211 -2.00 -4.37 7.03
CA PRO A 211 -1.11 -5.01 8.01
C PRO A 211 0.30 -5.21 7.43
N CYS A 212 1.27 -5.34 8.33
CA CYS A 212 2.60 -5.85 8.03
C CYS A 212 2.82 -7.13 8.85
N VAL A 213 3.39 -8.15 8.23
CA VAL A 213 3.79 -9.41 8.88
C VAL A 213 5.22 -9.75 8.45
N LEU A 214 5.89 -10.61 9.22
CA LEU A 214 7.15 -11.19 8.78
C LEU A 214 6.94 -12.03 7.51
N ARG A 215 7.98 -12.14 6.70
CA ARG A 215 7.90 -12.84 5.40
C ARG A 215 7.58 -14.32 5.62
N GLU A 216 8.22 -14.92 6.61
CA GLU A 216 8.05 -16.30 7.06
C GLU A 216 6.61 -16.59 7.50
N ASP A 217 5.91 -15.60 8.04
CA ASP A 217 4.55 -15.75 8.58
C ASP A 217 3.45 -15.47 7.53
N VAL A 218 3.80 -15.06 6.30
CA VAL A 218 2.81 -14.54 5.34
C VAL A 218 1.67 -15.52 5.04
N SER A 219 1.99 -16.82 4.91
CA SER A 219 1.01 -17.87 4.63
C SER A 219 0.16 -18.26 5.85
N ASP A 220 0.60 -17.91 7.05
CA ASP A 220 -0.14 -18.19 8.28
C ASP A 220 -1.31 -17.19 8.46
N TYR A 221 -1.17 -15.99 7.89
CA TYR A 221 -2.18 -14.93 7.98
C TYR A 221 -2.99 -14.73 6.70
N PHE A 222 -2.38 -14.92 5.53
CA PHE A 222 -3.01 -14.63 4.24
C PHE A 222 -2.99 -15.84 3.31
N LYS A 223 -4.00 -15.95 2.44
CA LYS A 223 -4.06 -16.93 1.35
C LYS A 223 -3.01 -16.61 0.27
N MET A 224 -1.74 -16.80 0.61
CA MET A 224 -0.53 -16.55 -0.19
C MET A 224 0.41 -17.75 -0.09
N ARG A 225 1.35 -17.88 -1.04
CA ARG A 225 2.35 -18.96 -1.00
C ARG A 225 3.31 -18.73 0.19
N PRO A 226 3.86 -19.80 0.80
CA PRO A 226 4.88 -19.65 1.85
C PRO A 226 6.04 -18.77 1.40
N SER A 227 6.46 -17.84 2.27
CA SER A 227 7.54 -16.89 2.02
C SER A 227 7.40 -16.04 0.74
N GLN A 228 6.17 -15.86 0.24
CA GLN A 228 5.88 -15.01 -0.91
C GLN A 228 6.09 -13.54 -0.58
N ASP A 229 6.88 -12.87 -1.40
CA ASP A 229 7.17 -11.45 -1.24
C ASP A 229 5.97 -10.57 -1.62
N SER A 230 5.61 -9.62 -0.75
CA SER A 230 4.69 -8.51 -1.02
C SER A 230 5.20 -7.19 -0.39
N PRO A 231 6.39 -6.71 -0.81
CA PRO A 231 7.12 -5.67 -0.08
C PRO A 231 6.54 -4.26 -0.25
N TYR A 232 5.54 -4.07 -1.12
CA TYR A 232 5.07 -2.74 -1.55
C TYR A 232 3.61 -2.42 -1.21
N MET A 233 2.90 -3.32 -0.50
CA MET A 233 1.46 -3.19 -0.24
C MET A 233 0.62 -2.98 -1.53
N LEU A 234 1.04 -3.61 -2.64
CA LEU A 234 0.39 -3.53 -3.95
C LEU A 234 -0.41 -4.77 -4.33
N LEU A 235 -0.50 -5.73 -3.41
CA LEU A 235 -1.30 -6.94 -3.52
C LEU A 235 -2.28 -6.99 -2.35
N VAL A 236 -3.51 -7.39 -2.63
CA VAL A 236 -4.50 -7.77 -1.62
C VAL A 236 -4.67 -9.27 -1.66
N ALA A 237 -4.57 -9.91 -0.50
CA ALA A 237 -4.84 -11.32 -0.31
C ALA A 237 -5.92 -11.51 0.77
N PRO A 238 -6.83 -12.48 0.61
CA PRO A 238 -7.77 -12.83 1.67
C PRO A 238 -7.04 -13.31 2.93
N VAL A 239 -7.52 -12.92 4.10
CA VAL A 239 -7.07 -13.48 5.39
C VAL A 239 -7.45 -14.97 5.47
N CYS A 240 -6.58 -15.81 6.04
CA CYS A 240 -6.83 -17.22 6.30
C CYS A 240 -8.07 -17.41 7.20
N GLU A 241 -8.85 -18.46 6.95
CA GLU A 241 -10.18 -18.61 7.57
C GLU A 241 -10.11 -18.76 9.09
N ASP A 242 -9.10 -19.44 9.61
CA ASP A 242 -8.83 -19.62 11.04
C ASP A 242 -8.38 -18.33 11.75
N LYS A 243 -8.02 -17.29 10.99
CA LYS A 243 -7.64 -15.96 11.51
C LYS A 243 -8.78 -14.94 11.44
N ARG A 244 -9.93 -15.29 10.86
CA ARG A 244 -11.06 -14.36 10.73
C ARG A 244 -11.88 -14.35 12.00
N CYS A 245 -12.15 -13.15 12.51
CA CYS A 245 -13.18 -12.93 13.52
C CYS A 245 -14.55 -12.82 12.86
N THR A 246 -15.62 -13.12 13.60
CA THR A 246 -16.98 -12.82 13.17
C THR A 246 -17.10 -11.30 13.02
N ALA A 247 -17.61 -10.83 11.89
CA ALA A 247 -17.80 -9.39 11.70
C ALA A 247 -18.89 -8.90 12.68
N ASP A 248 -18.60 -7.86 13.46
CA ASP A 248 -19.65 -7.17 14.20
C ASP A 248 -20.71 -6.62 13.24
N SER A 249 -21.97 -6.70 13.64
CA SER A 249 -23.16 -6.29 12.87
C SER A 249 -23.15 -4.82 12.40
N GLY A 250 -22.18 -4.01 12.83
CA GLY A 250 -21.95 -2.66 12.32
C GLY A 250 -21.52 -2.60 10.85
N TYR A 251 -20.94 -3.67 10.29
CA TYR A 251 -20.56 -3.72 8.87
C TYR A 251 -21.72 -4.02 7.91
N GLU A 252 -22.82 -4.61 8.39
CA GLU A 252 -24.03 -4.84 7.57
C GLU A 252 -24.79 -3.54 7.26
N SER A 253 -24.46 -2.44 7.95
CA SER A 253 -25.13 -1.14 7.85
C SER A 253 -24.44 -0.13 6.92
N LEU A 254 -23.38 -0.53 6.21
CA LEU A 254 -22.71 0.29 5.18
C LEU A 254 -23.17 -0.11 3.77
#